data_AF-A0A0G2FPB1-F1
#
_entry.id   AF-A0A0G2FPB1-F1
#
_cell.length_a   1.000
_cell.length_b   1.000
_cell.length_c   1.000
_cell.angle_alpha   90.00
_cell.angle_beta   90.00
_cell.angle_gamma   90.00
#
_symmetry.space_group_name_H-M   'P 1'
#
loop_
_entity.id
_entity.type
_entity.pdbx_description
1 polymer ?
#
loop_
_entity_poly.entity_id
_entity_poly.type
_entity_poly.pdbx_seq_one_letter_code
_entity_poly.pdbx_strand_id
1 'polypeptide(L)'
;MSFSTVFQLAVALCAVGWTAQLIANGVRSARGLVFDSSGALLVAQANTGITRITFTESGNCLSVASKTTLATKNDLTHGIALSGNGTTLYASSAEAVFAWQYSPSTGTVTGSPTTIISGMNHADHVSRTLTMSKKQPNQLIVSRGSNANLDTGTKDINSGRSMIKAFDLAALPSGRAYTYSNEGRVLGWGLRNDVGVAEHPTTGGIWSVENSVDMLTRNGVDIHTDNPGEELNYLGALSDPVPAAPPNFGYPDCVALYKATGVPNSQNLQTGVQFSSTQSTSANDTSCASSFVAPRLTFESHMAPLDIAFTADGSEALIPFHGSWNRQPAIGYKLGIVSCFRPVGVAIDAKGRVFMSSDTTGEIYVLQRPAAQRGYA
;
A
#
# COMPACT_ATOMS: atom_id res chain seq x y z
N MET A 1 46.44 0.63 17.47
CA MET A 1 45.02 0.39 17.77
C MET A 1 44.23 1.35 16.92
N SER A 2 43.58 0.86 15.85
CA SER A 2 42.78 1.70 14.97
C SER A 2 41.40 1.87 15.59
N PHE A 3 41.07 3.08 16.02
CA PHE A 3 39.70 3.43 16.40
C PHE A 3 38.89 3.53 15.11
N SER A 4 38.08 2.51 14.81
CA SER A 4 37.00 2.67 13.84
C SER A 4 35.97 3.60 14.44
N THR A 5 35.91 4.83 13.93
CA THR A 5 34.82 5.76 14.16
C THR A 5 33.54 5.13 13.64
N VAL A 6 32.74 4.52 14.53
CA VAL A 6 31.39 4.06 14.22
C VAL A 6 30.53 5.31 14.06
N PHE A 7 30.26 5.71 12.83
CA PHE A 7 29.19 6.69 12.59
C PHE A 7 27.90 6.12 13.15
N GLN A 8 27.35 6.83 14.14
CA GLN A 8 26.05 6.59 14.75
C GLN A 8 24.96 6.62 13.66
N LEU A 9 24.47 5.45 13.27
CA LEU A 9 23.10 5.34 12.79
C LEU A 9 22.20 5.77 13.96
N ALA A 10 21.18 6.59 13.70
CA ALA A 10 20.17 6.90 14.70
C ALA A 10 19.63 5.58 15.28
N VAL A 11 19.67 5.45 16.62
CA VAL A 11 19.16 4.26 17.29
C VAL A 11 17.63 4.30 17.18
N ALA A 12 17.03 3.24 16.65
CA ALA A 12 15.58 3.12 16.62
C ALA A 12 15.06 3.06 18.07
N LEU A 13 14.20 4.01 18.44
CA LEU A 13 13.48 3.97 19.70
C LEU A 13 12.28 3.04 19.53
N CYS A 14 12.22 2.01 20.36
CA CYS A 14 11.13 1.03 20.37
C CYS A 14 10.08 1.40 21.41
N ALA A 15 8.81 1.09 21.12
CA ALA A 15 7.76 1.10 22.13
C ALA A 15 8.06 0.08 23.24
N VAL A 16 7.47 0.27 24.43
CA VAL A 16 7.62 -0.68 25.54
C VAL A 16 7.23 -2.09 25.10
N GLY A 17 8.08 -3.08 25.40
CA GLY A 17 7.88 -4.48 25.00
C GLY A 17 8.47 -4.85 23.63
N TRP A 18 8.97 -3.89 22.86
CA TRP A 18 9.63 -4.12 21.57
C TRP A 18 11.15 -3.91 21.66
N THR A 19 11.90 -4.69 20.88
CA THR A 19 13.34 -4.52 20.68
C THR A 19 13.66 -4.52 19.20
N ALA A 20 14.66 -3.73 18.79
CA ALA A 20 15.18 -3.74 17.43
C ALA A 20 16.63 -4.23 17.42
N GLN A 21 16.99 -5.01 16.40
CA GLN A 21 18.36 -5.48 16.16
C GLN A 21 18.73 -5.25 14.69
N LEU A 22 19.92 -4.70 14.45
CA LEU A 22 20.49 -4.70 13.11
C LEU A 22 20.97 -6.12 12.77
N ILE A 23 20.31 -6.77 11.80
CA ILE A 23 20.64 -8.14 11.38
C ILE A 23 21.49 -8.21 10.12
N ALA A 24 21.36 -7.25 9.19
CA ALA A 24 22.11 -7.22 7.95
C ALA A 24 22.43 -5.78 7.53
N ASN A 25 23.64 -5.56 7.01
CA ASN A 25 24.08 -4.29 6.44
C ASN A 25 24.55 -4.48 4.98
N GLY A 26 24.88 -3.40 4.27
CA GLY A 26 25.41 -3.49 2.90
C GLY A 26 24.43 -4.10 1.89
N VAL A 27 23.12 -3.97 2.13
CA VAL A 27 22.07 -4.33 1.17
C VAL A 27 21.53 -3.03 0.60
N ARG A 28 22.22 -2.50 -0.41
CA ARG A 28 21.92 -1.18 -0.99
C ARG A 28 20.51 -1.17 -1.59
N SER A 29 19.77 -0.10 -1.35
CA SER A 29 18.44 0.14 -1.92
C SER A 29 17.48 -1.04 -1.72
N ALA A 30 17.49 -1.66 -0.54
CA ALA A 30 16.54 -2.71 -0.17
C ALA A 30 15.10 -2.17 -0.23
N ARG A 31 14.20 -2.93 -0.85
CA ARG A 31 12.78 -2.58 -1.05
C ARG A 31 11.89 -3.72 -0.54
N GLY A 32 11.11 -4.35 -1.42
CA GLY A 32 10.23 -5.45 -1.03
C GLY A 32 11.00 -6.63 -0.44
N LEU A 33 10.35 -7.30 0.51
CA LEU A 33 10.87 -8.42 1.27
C LEU A 33 9.90 -9.60 1.21
N VAL A 34 10.42 -10.81 1.05
CA VAL A 34 9.60 -12.04 1.19
C VAL A 34 10.46 -13.18 1.74
N PHE A 35 9.90 -13.99 2.63
CA PHE A 35 10.56 -15.22 3.08
C PHE A 35 10.26 -16.39 2.14
N ASP A 36 11.29 -17.18 1.82
CA ASP A 36 11.12 -18.47 1.16
C ASP A 36 10.71 -19.58 2.15
N SER A 37 10.33 -20.75 1.63
CA SER A 37 9.92 -21.90 2.46
C SER A 37 11.06 -22.56 3.24
N SER A 38 12.31 -22.17 2.99
CA SER A 38 13.49 -22.60 3.76
C SER A 38 13.87 -21.62 4.89
N GLY A 39 13.11 -20.53 5.05
CA GLY A 39 13.35 -19.50 6.06
C GLY A 39 14.37 -18.43 5.64
N ALA A 40 14.77 -18.38 4.37
CA ALA A 40 15.65 -17.30 3.89
C ALA A 40 14.85 -16.07 3.49
N LEU A 41 15.41 -14.89 3.74
CA LEU A 41 14.85 -13.62 3.34
C LEU A 41 15.30 -13.26 1.93
N LEU A 42 14.35 -13.07 1.01
CA LEU A 42 14.58 -12.57 -0.32
C LEU A 42 14.32 -11.06 -0.33
N VAL A 43 15.26 -10.30 -0.88
CA VAL A 43 15.27 -8.85 -0.87
C VAL A 43 15.36 -8.32 -2.30
N ALA A 44 14.34 -7.60 -2.75
CA ALA A 44 14.44 -6.81 -3.97
C ALA A 44 15.34 -5.58 -3.70
N GLN A 45 16.29 -5.35 -4.60
CA GLN A 45 17.19 -4.20 -4.56
C GLN A 45 17.02 -3.37 -5.82
N ALA A 46 16.53 -2.14 -5.65
CA ALA A 46 16.28 -1.25 -6.77
C ALA A 46 17.58 -0.99 -7.55
N ASN A 47 17.49 -1.05 -8.88
CA ASN A 47 18.59 -0.89 -9.82
C ASN A 47 19.76 -1.88 -9.61
N THR A 48 19.52 -3.04 -9.02
CA THR A 48 20.55 -4.05 -8.74
C THR A 48 20.07 -5.47 -9.05
N GLY A 49 19.01 -5.93 -8.40
CA GLY A 49 18.60 -7.34 -8.51
C GLY A 49 17.89 -7.87 -7.27
N ILE A 50 18.08 -9.15 -6.99
CA ILE A 50 17.49 -9.85 -5.84
C ILE A 50 18.59 -10.54 -5.05
N THR A 51 18.63 -10.27 -3.75
CA THR A 51 19.55 -10.92 -2.81
C THR A 51 18.79 -11.87 -1.89
N ARG A 52 19.33 -13.07 -1.67
CA ARG A 52 18.88 -14.02 -0.65
C ARG A 52 19.79 -13.95 0.57
N ILE A 53 19.20 -13.88 1.74
CA ILE A 53 19.88 -13.83 3.03
C ILE A 53 19.40 -15.01 3.86
N THR A 54 20.32 -15.85 4.31
CA THR A 54 20.02 -16.91 5.29
C THR A 54 20.51 -16.50 6.66
N PHE A 55 19.96 -17.14 7.69
CA PHE A 55 20.25 -16.80 9.07
C PHE A 55 20.71 -18.01 9.87
N THR A 56 21.43 -17.72 10.94
CA THR A 56 21.71 -18.65 12.05
C THR A 56 21.15 -18.05 13.32
N GLU A 57 20.56 -18.90 14.15
CA GLU A 57 19.98 -18.53 15.44
C GLU A 57 20.81 -19.16 16.56
N SER A 58 21.16 -18.36 17.56
CA SER A 58 21.79 -18.82 18.79
C SER A 58 21.15 -18.11 19.98
N GLY A 59 20.30 -18.82 20.71
CA GLY A 59 19.43 -18.21 21.72
C GLY A 59 18.51 -17.16 21.08
N ASN A 60 18.53 -15.94 21.60
CA ASN A 60 17.72 -14.82 21.08
C ASN A 60 18.45 -13.98 20.01
N CYS A 61 19.66 -14.40 19.59
CA CYS A 61 20.46 -13.66 18.62
C CYS A 61 20.26 -14.23 17.21
N LEU A 62 19.64 -13.45 16.33
CA LEU A 62 19.59 -13.74 14.90
C LEU A 62 20.79 -13.11 14.19
N SER A 63 21.49 -13.88 13.36
CA SER A 63 22.66 -13.38 12.60
C SER A 63 22.68 -13.91 11.17
N VAL A 64 23.27 -13.15 10.24
CA VAL A 64 23.38 -13.55 8.83
C VAL A 64 24.36 -14.72 8.70
N ALA A 65 23.87 -15.83 8.15
CA ALA A 65 24.69 -16.99 7.81
C ALA A 65 25.29 -16.87 6.41
N SER A 66 24.50 -16.45 5.43
CA SER A 66 24.98 -16.17 4.08
C SER A 66 24.17 -15.09 3.38
N LYS A 67 24.80 -14.43 2.42
CA LYS A 67 24.18 -13.45 1.52
C LYS A 67 24.60 -13.80 0.09
N THR A 68 23.62 -14.08 -0.77
CA THR A 68 23.86 -14.52 -2.15
C THR A 68 22.97 -13.74 -3.12
N THR A 69 23.54 -13.24 -4.20
CA THR A 69 22.76 -12.67 -5.30
C THR A 69 22.01 -13.79 -6.01
N LEU A 70 20.68 -13.76 -6.00
CA LEU A 70 19.84 -14.70 -6.76
C LEU A 70 19.75 -14.31 -8.22
N ALA A 71 19.51 -13.03 -8.50
CA ALA A 71 19.35 -12.52 -9.84
C ALA A 71 19.92 -11.11 -9.95
N THR A 72 20.73 -10.85 -10.97
CA THR A 72 21.14 -9.49 -11.34
C THR A 72 20.17 -8.95 -12.38
N LYS A 73 19.53 -7.83 -12.08
CA LYS A 73 18.55 -7.19 -12.97
C LYS A 73 18.39 -5.72 -12.61
N ASN A 74 19.07 -4.87 -13.37
CA ASN A 74 19.28 -3.46 -13.04
C ASN A 74 18.08 -2.55 -13.33
N ASP A 75 17.00 -3.07 -13.88
CA ASP A 75 15.73 -2.36 -14.08
C ASP A 75 14.69 -2.66 -12.98
N LEU A 76 14.99 -3.55 -12.02
CA LEU A 76 14.06 -3.78 -10.89
C LEU A 76 13.90 -2.52 -10.04
N THR A 77 12.69 -2.26 -9.57
CA THR A 77 12.36 -1.05 -8.80
C THR A 77 11.92 -1.33 -7.38
N HIS A 78 11.00 -2.28 -7.15
CA HIS A 78 10.40 -2.45 -5.82
C HIS A 78 9.83 -3.85 -5.52
N GLY A 79 8.86 -4.31 -6.31
CA GLY A 79 8.02 -5.45 -5.94
C GLY A 79 8.74 -6.79 -6.01
N ILE A 80 8.41 -7.67 -5.08
CA ILE A 80 8.86 -9.07 -5.01
C ILE A 80 7.74 -9.93 -4.43
N ALA A 81 7.53 -11.12 -4.98
CA ALA A 81 6.59 -12.09 -4.46
C ALA A 81 7.03 -13.52 -4.79
N LEU A 82 6.53 -14.50 -4.04
CA LEU A 82 6.66 -15.92 -4.36
C LEU A 82 5.28 -16.48 -4.73
N SER A 83 5.25 -17.48 -5.61
CA SER A 83 4.04 -18.28 -5.85
C SER A 83 3.58 -18.98 -4.58
N GLY A 84 2.31 -19.39 -4.53
CA GLY A 84 1.75 -20.06 -3.34
C GLY A 84 2.49 -21.34 -2.94
N ASN A 85 3.13 -22.03 -3.89
CA ASN A 85 3.99 -23.20 -3.64
C ASN A 85 5.48 -22.85 -3.44
N GLY A 86 5.86 -21.58 -3.54
CA GLY A 86 7.23 -21.09 -3.36
C GLY A 86 8.22 -21.42 -4.48
N THR A 87 7.78 -21.98 -5.61
CA THR A 87 8.67 -22.42 -6.70
C THR A 87 8.85 -21.42 -7.84
N THR A 88 8.14 -20.29 -7.80
CA THR A 88 8.28 -19.21 -8.77
C THR A 88 8.53 -17.91 -8.04
N LEU A 89 9.62 -17.23 -8.38
CA LEU A 89 9.97 -15.91 -7.88
C LEU A 89 9.50 -14.85 -8.86
N TYR A 90 8.75 -13.88 -8.37
CA TYR A 90 8.30 -12.72 -9.14
C TYR A 90 9.01 -11.46 -8.65
N ALA A 91 9.38 -10.58 -9.57
CA ALA A 91 9.85 -9.24 -9.25
C ALA A 91 9.49 -8.26 -10.36
N SER A 92 9.47 -6.97 -10.05
CA SER A 92 8.99 -5.95 -10.98
C SER A 92 9.98 -4.81 -11.26
N SER A 93 9.94 -4.33 -12.50
CA SER A 93 10.47 -3.02 -12.92
C SER A 93 9.35 -2.00 -13.02
N ALA A 94 9.67 -0.79 -13.50
CA ALA A 94 8.66 0.21 -13.87
C ALA A 94 7.73 -0.27 -15.01
N GLU A 95 8.24 -1.12 -15.91
CA GLU A 95 7.55 -1.57 -17.14
C GLU A 95 6.81 -2.90 -16.96
N ALA A 96 7.38 -3.83 -16.20
CA ALA A 96 6.97 -5.22 -16.29
C ALA A 96 7.08 -5.99 -14.97
N VAL A 97 6.32 -7.08 -14.88
CA VAL A 97 6.52 -8.14 -13.89
C VAL A 97 7.21 -9.31 -14.56
N PHE A 98 8.26 -9.79 -13.90
CA PHE A 98 9.11 -10.89 -14.34
C PHE A 98 8.89 -12.10 -13.43
N ALA A 99 9.05 -13.30 -13.99
CA ALA A 99 9.00 -14.56 -13.27
C ALA A 99 10.27 -15.39 -13.53
N TRP A 100 10.81 -15.99 -12.47
CA TRP A 100 11.88 -16.98 -12.51
C TRP A 100 11.40 -18.29 -11.90
N GLN A 101 11.82 -19.42 -12.47
CA GLN A 101 11.79 -20.68 -11.74
C GLN A 101 12.75 -20.57 -10.56
N TYR A 102 12.27 -20.91 -9.36
CA TYR A 102 12.98 -20.73 -8.11
C TYR A 102 12.96 -22.01 -7.29
N SER A 103 14.10 -22.37 -6.72
CA SER A 103 14.25 -23.51 -5.83
C SER A 103 14.68 -23.03 -4.44
N PRO A 104 13.78 -23.06 -3.44
CA PRO A 104 14.12 -22.70 -2.06
C PRO A 104 15.19 -23.59 -1.45
N SER A 105 15.18 -24.90 -1.78
CA SER A 105 16.11 -25.89 -1.21
C SER A 105 17.56 -25.66 -1.64
N THR A 106 17.77 -25.25 -2.90
CA THR A 106 19.10 -24.93 -3.41
C THR A 106 19.42 -23.44 -3.32
N GLY A 107 18.41 -22.59 -3.11
CA GLY A 107 18.56 -21.14 -3.07
C GLY A 107 18.99 -20.57 -4.43
N THR A 108 18.41 -21.06 -5.52
CA THR A 108 18.80 -20.68 -6.90
C THR A 108 17.59 -20.36 -7.77
N VAL A 109 17.78 -19.45 -8.73
CA VAL A 109 16.87 -19.27 -9.88
C VAL A 109 17.45 -19.93 -11.13
N THR A 110 16.59 -20.36 -12.05
CA THR A 110 17.00 -21.01 -13.30
C THR A 110 16.66 -20.17 -14.52
N GLY A 111 17.64 -20.00 -15.43
CA GLY A 111 17.46 -19.34 -16.72
C GLY A 111 17.20 -17.82 -16.63
N SER A 112 16.86 -17.24 -17.78
CA SER A 112 16.42 -15.83 -17.86
C SER A 112 14.97 -15.68 -17.40
N PRO A 113 14.59 -14.53 -16.82
CA PRO A 113 13.19 -14.30 -16.47
C PRO A 113 12.28 -14.28 -17.69
N THR A 114 11.04 -14.71 -17.49
CA THR A 114 9.94 -14.47 -18.43
C THR A 114 9.13 -13.25 -18.00
N THR A 115 8.79 -12.37 -18.92
CA THR A 115 7.81 -11.30 -18.66
C THR A 115 6.40 -11.88 -18.61
N ILE A 116 5.67 -11.64 -17.53
CA ILE A 116 4.30 -12.15 -17.34
C ILE A 116 3.24 -11.05 -17.35
N ILE A 117 3.62 -9.81 -17.06
CA ILE A 117 2.77 -8.61 -17.17
C ILE A 117 3.65 -7.48 -17.73
N SER A 118 3.15 -6.71 -18.70
CA SER A 118 3.86 -5.61 -19.35
C SER A 118 2.96 -4.38 -19.55
N GLY A 119 3.51 -3.29 -20.13
CA GLY A 119 2.78 -2.08 -20.49
C GLY A 119 2.57 -1.12 -19.31
N MET A 120 3.46 -1.14 -18.31
CA MET A 120 3.32 -0.34 -17.10
C MET A 120 4.23 0.90 -17.05
N ASN A 121 5.18 1.07 -17.97
CA ASN A 121 6.20 2.11 -17.88
C ASN A 121 5.60 3.52 -17.88
N HIS A 122 6.17 4.39 -17.05
CA HIS A 122 5.94 5.83 -17.02
C HIS A 122 7.03 6.48 -16.13
N ALA A 123 7.05 7.81 -16.01
CA ALA A 123 8.19 8.55 -15.46
C ALA A 123 8.20 8.68 -13.92
N ASP A 124 7.08 9.04 -13.30
CA ASP A 124 7.06 9.46 -11.88
C ASP A 124 7.03 8.27 -10.89
N HIS A 125 5.85 7.74 -10.54
CA HIS A 125 5.74 6.66 -9.57
C HIS A 125 6.09 5.28 -10.16
N VAL A 126 7.37 4.92 -10.20
CA VAL A 126 7.89 3.74 -10.93
C VAL A 126 7.85 2.40 -10.17
N SER A 127 7.37 2.35 -8.93
CA SER A 127 7.20 1.08 -8.20
C SER A 127 5.99 0.28 -8.70
N ARG A 128 6.13 -1.04 -8.81
CA ARG A 128 5.01 -1.97 -9.03
C ARG A 128 4.97 -3.00 -7.92
N THR A 129 4.18 -2.77 -6.88
CA THR A 129 4.08 -3.71 -5.75
C THR A 129 3.43 -5.01 -6.20
N LEU A 130 3.91 -6.13 -5.66
CA LEU A 130 3.46 -7.47 -5.97
C LEU A 130 2.97 -8.14 -4.69
N THR A 131 1.71 -8.59 -4.68
CA THR A 131 1.14 -9.33 -3.55
C THR A 131 0.48 -10.60 -4.07
N MET A 132 1.07 -11.75 -3.75
CA MET A 132 0.47 -13.05 -4.06
C MET A 132 -0.62 -13.35 -3.04
N SER A 133 -1.85 -13.59 -3.50
CA SER A 133 -2.95 -13.98 -2.61
C SER A 133 -2.68 -15.34 -1.97
N LYS A 134 -2.95 -15.44 -0.67
CA LYS A 134 -2.94 -16.67 0.12
C LYS A 134 -4.33 -17.29 0.20
N LYS A 135 -5.40 -16.50 0.00
CA LYS A 135 -6.80 -16.96 0.03
C LYS A 135 -7.33 -17.42 -1.32
N GLN A 136 -6.80 -16.89 -2.42
CA GLN A 136 -7.17 -17.26 -3.79
C GLN A 136 -5.91 -17.67 -4.56
N PRO A 137 -5.72 -18.99 -4.81
CA PRO A 137 -4.55 -19.49 -5.53
C PRO A 137 -4.35 -18.78 -6.88
N ASN A 138 -3.09 -18.61 -7.28
CA ASN A 138 -2.65 -18.04 -8.56
C ASN A 138 -3.02 -16.57 -8.79
N GLN A 139 -3.67 -15.89 -7.84
CA GLN A 139 -3.99 -14.47 -7.98
C GLN A 139 -2.79 -13.61 -7.57
N LEU A 140 -2.18 -12.95 -8.55
CA LEU A 140 -1.15 -11.94 -8.32
C LEU A 140 -1.77 -10.54 -8.37
N ILE A 141 -1.70 -9.82 -7.25
CA ILE A 141 -2.13 -8.44 -7.14
C ILE A 141 -0.95 -7.52 -7.46
N VAL A 142 -1.19 -6.52 -8.31
CA VAL A 142 -0.19 -5.57 -8.77
C VAL A 142 -0.70 -4.14 -8.59
N SER A 143 0.10 -3.31 -7.92
CA SER A 143 -0.16 -1.87 -7.78
C SER A 143 0.61 -1.07 -8.82
N ARG A 144 0.00 0.01 -9.35
CA ARG A 144 0.63 0.96 -10.26
C ARG A 144 0.15 2.39 -9.95
N GLY A 145 1.09 3.27 -9.62
CA GLY A 145 0.82 4.68 -9.33
C GLY A 145 0.62 5.58 -10.55
N SER A 146 0.56 6.89 -10.29
CA SER A 146 0.37 7.96 -11.28
C SER A 146 1.66 8.37 -11.99
N ASN A 147 1.54 9.04 -13.14
CA ASN A 147 2.68 9.58 -13.89
C ASN A 147 3.04 11.05 -13.53
N ALA A 148 2.39 11.63 -12.54
CA ALA A 148 2.65 12.97 -12.04
C ALA A 148 2.03 13.11 -10.64
N ASN A 149 2.39 14.18 -9.92
CA ASN A 149 1.70 14.54 -8.68
C ASN A 149 0.17 14.65 -8.84
N LEU A 150 -0.27 15.33 -9.91
CA LEU A 150 -1.67 15.40 -10.36
C LEU A 150 -1.75 14.92 -11.82
N ASP A 151 -2.06 13.65 -12.02
CA ASP A 151 -2.19 12.98 -13.32
C ASP A 151 -3.66 12.97 -13.74
N THR A 152 -4.09 14.02 -14.44
CA THR A 152 -5.47 14.16 -14.91
C THR A 152 -5.91 13.06 -15.87
N GLY A 153 -4.98 12.33 -16.49
CA GLY A 153 -5.28 11.18 -17.33
C GLY A 153 -5.86 9.99 -16.56
N THR A 154 -5.69 9.94 -15.23
CA THR A 154 -6.23 8.88 -14.36
C THR A 154 -7.72 9.01 -14.08
N LYS A 155 -8.35 10.12 -14.50
CA LYS A 155 -9.81 10.24 -14.56
C LYS A 155 -10.44 9.25 -15.53
N ASP A 156 -9.66 8.75 -16.50
CA ASP A 156 -10.04 7.64 -17.35
C ASP A 156 -9.41 6.35 -16.83
N ILE A 157 -10.26 5.40 -16.44
CA ILE A 157 -9.83 4.07 -15.98
C ILE A 157 -9.02 3.32 -17.05
N ASN A 158 -9.21 3.60 -18.33
CA ASN A 158 -8.46 2.95 -19.41
C ASN A 158 -6.99 3.43 -19.51
N SER A 159 -6.64 4.50 -18.78
CA SER A 159 -5.24 4.92 -18.64
C SER A 159 -4.36 3.84 -17.99
N GLY A 160 -4.98 2.93 -17.22
CA GLY A 160 -4.29 1.85 -16.52
C GLY A 160 -3.35 2.35 -15.42
N ARG A 161 -3.46 3.59 -14.95
CA ARG A 161 -2.60 4.21 -13.91
C ARG A 161 -3.41 4.54 -12.66
N SER A 162 -2.73 4.66 -11.53
CA SER A 162 -3.36 4.93 -10.23
C SER A 162 -4.44 3.91 -9.86
N MET A 163 -4.07 2.63 -9.95
CA MET A 163 -4.97 1.51 -9.69
C MET A 163 -4.23 0.25 -9.26
N ILE A 164 -4.96 -0.64 -8.60
CA ILE A 164 -4.53 -1.97 -8.20
C ILE A 164 -5.36 -3.00 -8.97
N LYS A 165 -4.69 -3.97 -9.57
CA LYS A 165 -5.33 -5.04 -10.35
C LYS A 165 -4.90 -6.43 -9.87
N ALA A 166 -5.78 -7.41 -9.99
CA ALA A 166 -5.48 -8.83 -9.79
C ALA A 166 -5.41 -9.57 -11.12
N PHE A 167 -4.41 -10.45 -11.25
CA PHE A 167 -4.16 -11.27 -12.43
C PHE A 167 -4.16 -12.75 -12.04
N ASP A 168 -4.95 -13.55 -12.74
CA ASP A 168 -4.96 -15.00 -12.58
C ASP A 168 -3.82 -15.63 -13.37
N LEU A 169 -2.76 -16.03 -12.69
CA LEU A 169 -1.59 -16.62 -13.34
C LEU A 169 -1.85 -18.01 -13.93
N ALA A 170 -2.92 -18.71 -13.51
CA ALA A 170 -3.31 -19.97 -14.16
C ALA A 170 -3.95 -19.74 -15.53
N ALA A 171 -4.52 -18.55 -15.75
CA ALA A 171 -5.08 -18.11 -17.02
C ALA A 171 -4.09 -17.31 -17.87
N LEU A 172 -2.80 -17.26 -17.49
CA LEU A 172 -1.78 -16.54 -18.24
C LEU A 172 -1.71 -17.11 -19.68
N PRO A 173 -1.87 -16.27 -20.72
CA PRO A 173 -1.88 -16.75 -22.10
C PRO A 173 -0.54 -17.39 -22.48
N SER A 174 -0.59 -18.57 -23.10
CA SER A 174 0.62 -19.24 -23.57
C SER A 174 1.37 -18.37 -24.58
N GLY A 175 2.65 -18.14 -24.33
CA GLY A 175 3.54 -17.40 -25.24
C GLY A 175 3.45 -15.88 -25.18
N ARG A 176 2.65 -15.27 -24.28
CA ARG A 176 2.66 -13.82 -24.08
C ARG A 176 2.38 -13.38 -22.64
N ALA A 177 2.82 -12.17 -22.31
CA ALA A 177 2.45 -11.49 -21.07
C ALA A 177 1.01 -10.95 -21.12
N TYR A 178 0.43 -10.71 -19.94
CA TYR A 178 -0.70 -9.80 -19.81
C TYR A 178 -0.28 -8.36 -20.13
N THR A 179 -1.19 -7.57 -20.71
CA THR A 179 -1.04 -6.12 -20.86
C THR A 179 -1.80 -5.42 -19.74
N TYR A 180 -1.10 -4.72 -18.84
CA TYR A 180 -1.69 -4.17 -17.62
C TYR A 180 -2.88 -3.23 -17.87
N SER A 181 -2.78 -2.40 -18.92
CA SER A 181 -3.77 -1.35 -19.21
C SER A 181 -5.18 -1.90 -19.51
N ASN A 182 -5.30 -3.11 -20.07
CA ASN A 182 -6.58 -3.67 -20.51
C ASN A 182 -6.87 -5.10 -19.99
N GLU A 183 -5.92 -5.79 -19.36
CA GLU A 183 -6.11 -7.12 -18.78
C GLU A 183 -5.98 -7.11 -17.25
N GLY A 184 -6.55 -8.11 -16.58
CA GLY A 184 -6.62 -8.20 -15.11
C GLY A 184 -7.86 -7.50 -14.53
N ARG A 185 -8.32 -8.00 -13.38
CA ARG A 185 -9.46 -7.45 -12.63
C ARG A 185 -9.03 -6.20 -11.88
N VAL A 186 -9.70 -5.06 -12.09
CA VAL A 186 -9.49 -3.86 -11.27
C VAL A 186 -10.07 -4.09 -9.88
N LEU A 187 -9.24 -3.98 -8.85
CA LEU A 187 -9.67 -4.04 -7.45
C LEU A 187 -10.05 -2.65 -6.93
N GLY A 188 -9.32 -1.63 -7.38
CA GLY A 188 -9.57 -0.22 -7.07
C GLY A 188 -8.78 0.68 -8.01
N TRP A 189 -9.32 1.85 -8.32
CA TRP A 189 -8.67 2.89 -9.12
C TRP A 189 -8.91 4.27 -8.50
N GLY A 190 -8.25 5.31 -9.00
CA GLY A 190 -8.20 6.60 -8.30
C GLY A 190 -7.38 6.50 -7.01
N LEU A 191 -6.29 5.73 -7.08
CA LEU A 191 -5.31 5.45 -6.02
C LEU A 191 -3.96 6.03 -6.49
N ARG A 192 -3.60 7.25 -6.06
CA ARG A 192 -2.45 8.03 -6.58
C ARG A 192 -1.20 7.18 -6.68
N ASN A 193 -0.77 6.58 -5.58
CA ASN A 193 0.39 5.71 -5.49
C ASN A 193 0.34 4.81 -4.23
N ASP A 194 -0.59 3.86 -4.22
CA ASP A 194 -0.72 2.85 -3.18
C ASP A 194 0.40 1.80 -3.24
N VAL A 195 1.56 2.12 -2.66
CA VAL A 195 2.73 1.23 -2.69
C VAL A 195 2.54 0.04 -1.76
N GLY A 196 1.99 0.20 -0.56
CA GLY A 196 1.77 -0.94 0.32
C GLY A 196 0.45 -1.63 0.01
N VAL A 197 0.47 -2.96 -0.18
CA VAL A 197 -0.72 -3.77 -0.47
C VAL A 197 -0.63 -5.11 0.26
N ALA A 198 -1.64 -5.46 1.05
CA ALA A 198 -1.69 -6.71 1.80
C ALA A 198 -3.07 -7.37 1.75
N GLU A 199 -3.07 -8.70 1.83
CA GLU A 199 -4.26 -9.50 2.06
C GLU A 199 -4.38 -9.83 3.55
N HIS A 200 -5.53 -9.51 4.14
CA HIS A 200 -5.83 -9.82 5.53
C HIS A 200 -5.94 -11.34 5.72
N PRO A 201 -5.18 -11.95 6.66
CA PRO A 201 -4.97 -13.41 6.70
C PRO A 201 -6.21 -14.20 7.14
N THR A 202 -7.17 -13.57 7.80
CA THR A 202 -8.40 -14.24 8.24
C THR A 202 -9.53 -14.06 7.23
N THR A 203 -9.74 -12.83 6.75
CA THR A 203 -10.91 -12.47 5.92
C THR A 203 -10.64 -12.51 4.41
N GLY A 204 -9.37 -12.48 3.98
CA GLY A 204 -9.02 -12.33 2.56
C GLY A 204 -9.26 -10.95 1.99
N GLY A 205 -9.58 -9.98 2.83
CA GLY A 205 -9.77 -8.59 2.44
C GLY A 205 -8.46 -7.96 1.98
N ILE A 206 -8.47 -7.26 0.85
CA ILE A 206 -7.32 -6.54 0.29
C ILE A 206 -7.31 -5.12 0.84
N TRP A 207 -6.16 -4.74 1.39
CA TRP A 207 -5.91 -3.43 1.98
C TRP A 207 -4.72 -2.79 1.29
N SER A 208 -4.77 -1.48 1.13
CA SER A 208 -3.66 -0.69 0.59
C SER A 208 -3.44 0.60 1.35
N VAL A 209 -2.20 1.10 1.28
CA VAL A 209 -1.81 2.37 1.90
C VAL A 209 -1.33 3.36 0.85
N GLU A 210 -1.94 4.53 0.85
CA GLU A 210 -1.81 5.56 -0.18
C GLU A 210 -0.70 6.56 0.15
N ASN A 211 0.00 7.05 -0.89
CA ASN A 211 0.83 8.25 -0.82
C ASN A 211 0.08 9.35 -1.56
N SER A 212 -0.55 10.25 -0.82
CA SER A 212 -1.50 11.22 -1.36
C SER A 212 -0.82 12.46 -1.96
N VAL A 213 -1.61 13.44 -2.41
CA VAL A 213 -1.16 14.55 -3.26
C VAL A 213 -0.20 15.51 -2.56
N ASP A 214 0.88 15.86 -3.25
CA ASP A 214 1.84 16.87 -2.80
C ASP A 214 1.37 18.30 -3.14
N MET A 215 1.84 19.29 -2.36
CA MET A 215 1.59 20.72 -2.59
C MET A 215 0.10 21.06 -2.73
N LEU A 216 -0.73 20.43 -1.92
CA LEU A 216 -2.18 20.59 -1.99
C LEU A 216 -2.60 22.04 -1.69
N THR A 217 -3.36 22.61 -2.61
CA THR A 217 -4.05 23.88 -2.41
C THR A 217 -5.56 23.67 -2.43
N ARG A 218 -6.28 24.55 -1.74
CA ARG A 218 -7.74 24.60 -1.73
C ARG A 218 -8.17 26.06 -1.89
N ASN A 219 -8.87 26.37 -2.98
CA ASN A 219 -9.29 27.74 -3.33
C ASN A 219 -8.13 28.76 -3.27
N GLY A 220 -6.95 28.36 -3.77
CA GLY A 220 -5.75 29.20 -3.79
C GLY A 220 -5.01 29.33 -2.45
N VAL A 221 -5.54 28.73 -1.37
CA VAL A 221 -4.84 28.65 -0.08
C VAL A 221 -4.03 27.37 -0.05
N ASP A 222 -2.74 27.52 0.26
CA ASP A 222 -1.87 26.39 0.53
C ASP A 222 -2.24 25.72 1.86
N ILE A 223 -2.58 24.44 1.80
CA ILE A 223 -2.94 23.63 2.96
C ILE A 223 -2.04 22.40 3.08
N HIS A 224 -0.96 22.32 2.28
CA HIS A 224 -0.19 21.10 2.11
C HIS A 224 0.42 20.61 3.42
N THR A 225 0.79 21.50 4.34
CA THR A 225 1.55 21.13 5.55
C THR A 225 0.87 20.03 6.36
N ASP A 226 -0.46 20.06 6.45
CA ASP A 226 -1.25 19.11 7.23
C ASP A 226 -2.41 18.49 6.42
N ASN A 227 -2.40 18.62 5.08
CA ASN A 227 -3.35 17.96 4.18
C ASN A 227 -2.70 17.64 2.81
N PRO A 228 -3.23 16.65 2.06
CA PRO A 228 -4.25 15.69 2.49
C PRO A 228 -3.65 14.65 3.44
N GLY A 229 -4.50 13.90 4.12
CA GLY A 229 -4.01 12.75 4.87
C GLY A 229 -3.51 11.64 3.94
N GLU A 230 -2.56 10.85 4.42
CA GLU A 230 -2.31 9.54 3.83
C GLU A 230 -3.50 8.63 4.17
N GLU A 231 -3.68 7.53 3.44
CA GLU A 231 -4.91 6.75 3.51
C GLU A 231 -4.65 5.26 3.70
N LEU A 232 -5.55 4.59 4.43
CA LEU A 232 -5.71 3.14 4.43
C LEU A 232 -7.02 2.80 3.71
N ASN A 233 -6.90 2.15 2.57
CA ASN A 233 -8.01 1.82 1.69
C ASN A 233 -8.38 0.34 1.77
N TYR A 234 -9.67 0.02 1.75
CA TYR A 234 -10.19 -1.35 1.70
C TYR A 234 -10.78 -1.63 0.31
N LEU A 235 -10.23 -2.62 -0.40
CA LEU A 235 -10.52 -2.91 -1.80
C LEU A 235 -11.48 -4.09 -1.97
N GLY A 236 -12.03 -4.62 -0.87
CA GLY A 236 -12.81 -5.86 -0.87
C GLY A 236 -11.92 -7.10 -0.87
N ALA A 237 -12.52 -8.28 -0.92
CA ALA A 237 -11.81 -9.56 -1.06
C ALA A 237 -11.85 -10.05 -2.51
N LEU A 238 -10.85 -10.83 -2.91
CA LEU A 238 -10.83 -11.46 -4.24
C LEU A 238 -12.00 -12.43 -4.46
N SER A 239 -12.52 -13.03 -3.38
CA SER A 239 -13.71 -13.87 -3.39
C SER A 239 -15.02 -13.10 -3.59
N ASP A 240 -15.02 -11.79 -3.41
CA ASP A 240 -16.23 -10.99 -3.53
C ASP A 240 -16.71 -10.95 -4.99
N PRO A 241 -18.03 -10.92 -5.23
CA PRO A 241 -18.58 -10.71 -6.56
C PRO A 241 -17.94 -9.50 -7.24
N VAL A 242 -17.59 -9.65 -8.51
CA VAL A 242 -17.03 -8.53 -9.29
C VAL A 242 -18.13 -7.47 -9.46
N PRO A 243 -17.93 -6.23 -8.97
CA PRO A 243 -18.94 -5.19 -9.11
C PRO A 243 -19.07 -4.77 -10.59
N ALA A 244 -20.24 -4.25 -10.97
CA ALA A 244 -20.49 -3.78 -12.34
C ALA A 244 -19.52 -2.66 -12.76
N ALA A 245 -19.10 -1.82 -11.81
CA ALA A 245 -18.04 -0.85 -11.98
C ALA A 245 -17.04 -0.99 -10.81
N PRO A 246 -15.72 -0.98 -11.07
CA PRO A 246 -14.72 -1.05 -10.00
C PRO A 246 -14.73 0.22 -9.15
N PRO A 247 -14.46 0.11 -7.83
CA PRO A 247 -14.49 1.24 -6.91
C PRO A 247 -13.41 2.28 -7.24
N ASN A 248 -13.80 3.56 -7.26
CA ASN A 248 -12.89 4.69 -7.41
C ASN A 248 -12.65 5.35 -6.04
N PHE A 249 -11.38 5.50 -5.66
CA PHE A 249 -10.92 6.03 -4.37
C PHE A 249 -10.59 7.53 -4.40
N GLY A 250 -10.94 8.26 -5.45
CA GLY A 250 -11.01 9.72 -5.43
C GLY A 250 -9.95 10.42 -6.27
N TYR A 251 -8.71 9.94 -6.30
CA TYR A 251 -7.65 10.60 -7.06
C TYR A 251 -7.98 10.65 -8.57
N PRO A 252 -7.72 11.78 -9.27
CA PRO A 252 -7.00 12.97 -8.82
C PRO A 252 -7.90 14.10 -8.28
N ASP A 253 -9.21 13.89 -8.21
CA ASP A 253 -10.17 14.96 -7.91
C ASP A 253 -10.52 15.08 -6.43
N CYS A 254 -10.42 13.98 -5.68
CA CYS A 254 -10.80 13.89 -4.27
C CYS A 254 -9.66 13.29 -3.45
N VAL A 255 -9.41 13.86 -2.28
CA VAL A 255 -8.38 13.44 -1.32
C VAL A 255 -8.94 13.49 0.10
N ALA A 256 -8.43 12.67 1.02
CA ALA A 256 -8.88 12.69 2.40
C ALA A 256 -8.39 13.91 3.18
N LEU A 257 -9.29 14.55 3.92
CA LEU A 257 -8.95 15.58 4.89
C LEU A 257 -8.26 14.96 6.10
N TYR A 258 -7.11 15.48 6.49
CA TYR A 258 -6.49 15.13 7.78
C TYR A 258 -6.81 16.18 8.84
N LYS A 259 -6.57 17.47 8.53
CA LYS A 259 -6.76 18.60 9.46
C LYS A 259 -7.69 19.66 8.87
N ALA A 260 -8.85 19.86 9.48
CA ALA A 260 -9.84 20.84 9.03
C ALA A 260 -9.41 22.30 9.27
N THR A 261 -8.68 22.57 10.35
CA THR A 261 -8.29 23.94 10.73
C THR A 261 -7.41 24.57 9.65
N GLY A 262 -7.82 25.74 9.16
CA GLY A 262 -7.11 26.49 8.12
C GLY A 262 -7.51 26.12 6.68
N VAL A 263 -8.35 25.09 6.49
CA VAL A 263 -8.86 24.71 5.17
C VAL A 263 -10.07 25.56 4.78
N PRO A 264 -10.05 26.26 3.63
CA PRO A 264 -11.20 27.04 3.18
C PRO A 264 -12.44 26.19 2.91
N ASN A 265 -13.60 26.69 3.34
CA ASN A 265 -14.92 26.06 3.17
C ASN A 265 -15.02 24.64 3.79
N SER A 266 -14.37 24.42 4.93
CA SER A 266 -14.30 23.12 5.60
C SER A 266 -15.34 22.91 6.72
N GLN A 267 -16.35 23.78 6.84
CA GLN A 267 -17.29 23.77 7.98
C GLN A 267 -18.06 22.45 8.14
N ASN A 268 -18.21 21.68 7.06
CA ASN A 268 -18.89 20.39 7.04
C ASN A 268 -17.94 19.21 6.80
N LEU A 269 -16.63 19.44 6.82
CA LEU A 269 -15.62 18.41 6.61
C LEU A 269 -15.04 17.95 7.96
N GLN A 270 -14.75 16.66 8.05
CA GLN A 270 -14.12 16.04 9.22
C GLN A 270 -12.94 15.19 8.75
N THR A 271 -12.00 14.91 9.66
CA THR A 271 -10.87 14.01 9.38
C THR A 271 -11.36 12.69 8.78
N GLY A 272 -10.74 12.27 7.68
CA GLY A 272 -11.09 11.08 6.90
C GLY A 272 -12.15 11.29 5.82
N VAL A 273 -12.88 12.42 5.83
CA VAL A 273 -13.81 12.76 4.76
C VAL A 273 -13.03 13.22 3.54
N GLN A 274 -13.40 12.70 2.36
CA GLN A 274 -12.82 13.16 1.11
C GLN A 274 -13.40 14.51 0.69
N PHE A 275 -12.53 15.38 0.20
CA PHE A 275 -12.86 16.69 -0.33
C PHE A 275 -12.07 16.94 -1.61
N SER A 276 -12.52 17.87 -2.44
CA SER A 276 -11.81 18.18 -3.68
C SER A 276 -10.75 19.26 -3.48
N SER A 277 -9.62 19.23 -4.18
CA SER A 277 -8.68 20.36 -4.15
C SER A 277 -9.24 21.58 -4.91
N THR A 278 -10.03 21.31 -5.96
CA THR A 278 -10.63 22.33 -6.84
C THR A 278 -12.14 22.28 -6.72
N GLN A 279 -12.80 23.43 -6.68
CA GLN A 279 -14.26 23.49 -6.66
C GLN A 279 -14.76 23.83 -8.06
N SER A 280 -15.36 22.85 -8.72
CA SER A 280 -15.93 22.95 -10.06
C SER A 280 -17.32 22.31 -10.11
N THR A 281 -18.00 22.45 -11.25
CA THR A 281 -19.30 21.81 -11.47
C THR A 281 -19.19 20.28 -11.53
N SER A 282 -18.05 19.74 -11.97
CA SER A 282 -17.84 18.29 -12.15
C SER A 282 -17.04 17.62 -11.02
N ALA A 283 -16.29 18.40 -10.23
CA ALA A 283 -15.56 17.93 -9.06
C ALA A 283 -15.73 18.94 -7.91
N ASN A 284 -16.39 18.51 -6.84
CA ASN A 284 -16.61 19.27 -5.61
C ASN A 284 -16.80 18.32 -4.42
N ASP A 285 -16.99 18.86 -3.22
CA ASP A 285 -17.06 18.02 -2.00
C ASP A 285 -18.29 17.10 -1.99
N THR A 286 -19.40 17.52 -2.60
CA THR A 286 -20.59 16.68 -2.75
C THR A 286 -20.34 15.50 -3.68
N SER A 287 -19.63 15.71 -4.80
CA SER A 287 -19.26 14.59 -5.68
C SER A 287 -18.26 13.67 -4.98
N CYS A 288 -17.27 14.21 -4.26
CA CYS A 288 -16.33 13.41 -3.46
C CYS A 288 -17.06 12.51 -2.45
N ALA A 289 -18.06 13.04 -1.73
CA ALA A 289 -18.79 12.29 -0.73
C ALA A 289 -19.77 11.24 -1.29
N SER A 290 -20.21 11.37 -2.55
CA SER A 290 -21.29 10.53 -3.11
C SER A 290 -20.84 9.58 -4.23
N SER A 291 -19.73 9.88 -4.90
CA SER A 291 -19.30 9.16 -6.12
C SER A 291 -18.02 8.36 -5.93
N PHE A 292 -17.34 8.51 -4.79
CA PHE A 292 -16.03 7.89 -4.52
C PHE A 292 -16.05 7.14 -3.18
N VAL A 293 -15.09 6.23 -3.03
CA VAL A 293 -14.92 5.42 -1.83
C VAL A 293 -13.94 6.14 -0.90
N ALA A 294 -14.45 6.61 0.24
CA ALA A 294 -13.63 7.20 1.28
C ALA A 294 -12.70 6.16 1.93
N PRO A 295 -11.53 6.58 2.43
CA PRO A 295 -10.60 5.66 3.07
C PRO A 295 -11.15 5.14 4.40
N ARG A 296 -10.69 3.96 4.81
CA ARG A 296 -11.11 3.36 6.08
C ARG A 296 -10.49 4.09 7.28
N LEU A 297 -9.25 4.54 7.13
CA LEU A 297 -8.52 5.37 8.07
C LEU A 297 -7.68 6.38 7.29
N THR A 298 -7.35 7.49 7.94
CA THR A 298 -6.40 8.47 7.42
C THR A 298 -5.27 8.69 8.42
N PHE A 299 -4.07 8.95 7.92
CA PHE A 299 -2.88 9.25 8.70
C PHE A 299 -2.41 10.68 8.43
N GLU A 300 -1.55 11.20 9.30
CA GLU A 300 -0.94 12.52 9.11
C GLU A 300 -0.24 12.62 7.76
N SER A 301 -0.37 13.79 7.14
CA SER A 301 0.13 14.09 5.81
C SER A 301 1.63 13.85 5.67
N HIS A 302 2.03 13.38 4.49
CA HIS A 302 3.42 13.18 4.07
C HIS A 302 4.19 12.09 4.83
N MET A 303 3.51 11.25 5.61
CA MET A 303 4.18 10.13 6.28
C MET A 303 4.68 9.07 5.29
N ALA A 304 4.18 9.05 4.05
CA ALA A 304 4.63 8.21 2.96
C ALA A 304 4.66 6.71 3.31
N PRO A 305 3.50 6.06 3.55
CA PRO A 305 3.46 4.64 3.85
C PRO A 305 3.83 3.81 2.62
N LEU A 306 4.75 2.84 2.76
CA LEU A 306 5.28 2.09 1.61
C LEU A 306 5.01 0.57 1.64
N ASP A 307 4.49 0.06 2.74
CA ASP A 307 4.12 -1.35 2.88
C ASP A 307 2.98 -1.50 3.90
N ILE A 308 2.37 -2.67 3.95
CA ILE A 308 1.46 -3.07 5.03
C ILE A 308 1.62 -4.56 5.26
N ALA A 309 1.70 -4.99 6.51
CA ALA A 309 1.73 -6.41 6.87
C ALA A 309 0.80 -6.67 8.05
N PHE A 310 -0.02 -7.71 7.97
CA PHE A 310 -0.85 -8.13 9.09
C PHE A 310 -0.13 -9.15 9.97
N THR A 311 -0.38 -9.10 11.28
CA THR A 311 -0.06 -10.21 12.20
C THR A 311 -0.75 -11.49 11.73
N ALA A 312 -0.23 -12.66 12.13
CA ALA A 312 -0.74 -13.94 11.64
C ALA A 312 -2.23 -14.17 11.94
N ASP A 313 -2.73 -13.64 13.07
CA ASP A 313 -4.13 -13.66 13.47
C ASP A 313 -4.98 -12.55 12.82
N GLY A 314 -4.34 -11.58 12.17
CA GLY A 314 -4.95 -10.40 11.55
C GLY A 314 -5.43 -9.34 12.55
N SER A 315 -5.04 -9.42 13.82
CA SER A 315 -5.47 -8.42 14.82
C SER A 315 -4.82 -7.05 14.64
N GLU A 316 -3.63 -6.99 14.05
CA GLU A 316 -2.87 -5.76 13.84
C GLU A 316 -2.32 -5.67 12.42
N ALA A 317 -2.24 -4.45 11.91
CA ALA A 317 -1.53 -4.07 10.68
C ALA A 317 -0.30 -3.24 11.02
N LEU A 318 0.87 -3.63 10.52
CA LEU A 318 2.12 -2.91 10.64
C LEU A 318 2.39 -2.14 9.35
N ILE A 319 2.66 -0.83 9.45
CA ILE A 319 2.81 0.07 8.30
C ILE A 319 4.12 0.88 8.47
N PRO A 320 5.15 0.67 7.61
CA PRO A 320 6.32 1.54 7.59
C PRO A 320 5.98 2.89 6.94
N PHE A 321 6.13 3.96 7.72
CA PHE A 321 6.05 5.34 7.25
C PHE A 321 7.45 5.83 6.88
N HIS A 322 7.70 5.96 5.57
CA HIS A 322 9.02 6.26 5.01
C HIS A 322 9.51 7.67 5.31
N GLY A 323 8.59 8.61 5.55
CA GLY A 323 8.90 9.95 6.01
C GLY A 323 8.82 11.02 4.92
N SER A 324 8.49 12.22 5.38
CA SER A 324 8.15 13.37 4.55
C SER A 324 9.38 14.05 3.99
N TRP A 325 9.36 14.34 2.69
CA TRP A 325 10.26 15.32 2.08
C TRP A 325 9.58 16.70 1.91
N ASN A 326 8.25 16.71 1.79
CA ASN A 326 7.42 17.87 1.45
C ASN A 326 6.64 18.45 2.65
N ARG A 327 7.27 18.48 3.84
CA ARG A 327 6.67 19.05 5.05
C ARG A 327 7.74 19.67 5.96
N GLN A 328 7.39 20.78 6.62
CA GLN A 328 8.19 21.36 7.70
C GLN A 328 7.31 21.62 8.94
N PRO A 329 7.65 21.04 10.12
CA PRO A 329 8.75 20.10 10.35
C PRO A 329 8.48 18.72 9.71
N ALA A 330 9.56 17.98 9.42
CA ALA A 330 9.46 16.63 8.85
C ALA A 330 8.76 15.65 9.81
N ILE A 331 8.08 14.64 9.24
CA ILE A 331 7.33 13.61 9.98
C ILE A 331 7.43 12.23 9.29
N GLY A 332 7.08 11.15 10.00
CA GLY A 332 7.15 9.76 9.54
C GLY A 332 8.35 9.06 10.18
N TYR A 333 9.17 8.37 9.37
CA TYR A 333 10.39 7.67 9.80
C TYR A 333 10.16 6.70 10.96
N LYS A 334 9.07 5.93 10.88
CA LYS A 334 8.61 5.04 11.95
C LYS A 334 7.85 3.83 11.40
N LEU A 335 7.79 2.76 12.19
CA LEU A 335 6.85 1.67 11.99
C LEU A 335 5.61 1.96 12.83
N GLY A 336 4.45 2.12 12.19
CA GLY A 336 3.16 2.26 12.86
C GLY A 336 2.48 0.91 13.05
N ILE A 337 1.69 0.79 14.12
CA ILE A 337 0.79 -0.34 14.35
C ILE A 337 -0.63 0.23 14.33
N VAL A 338 -1.49 -0.35 13.48
CA VAL A 338 -2.90 -0.06 13.41
C VAL A 338 -3.65 -1.32 13.82
N SER A 339 -4.33 -1.28 14.95
CA SER A 339 -5.18 -2.39 15.37
C SER A 339 -6.39 -2.47 14.43
N CYS A 340 -6.69 -3.66 13.92
CA CYS A 340 -7.87 -3.89 13.10
C CYS A 340 -9.11 -3.62 13.95
N PHE A 341 -9.95 -2.67 13.51
CA PHE A 341 -11.22 -2.36 14.15
C PHE A 341 -12.10 -3.62 14.20
N ARG A 342 -12.44 -4.08 15.41
CA ARG A 342 -13.29 -5.26 15.62
C ARG A 342 -14.57 -4.86 16.34
N PRO A 343 -15.68 -4.66 15.60
CA PRO A 343 -16.93 -4.23 16.23
C PRO A 343 -17.47 -5.31 17.16
N VAL A 344 -17.82 -4.91 18.39
CA VAL A 344 -18.39 -5.81 19.41
C VAL A 344 -19.79 -5.37 19.80
N GLY A 345 -19.91 -4.27 20.53
CA GLY A 345 -21.18 -3.75 21.03
C GLY A 345 -21.76 -2.72 20.07
N VAL A 346 -23.07 -2.77 19.86
CA VAL A 346 -23.83 -1.73 19.15
C VAL A 346 -24.93 -1.19 20.05
N ALA A 347 -25.12 0.12 20.06
CA ALA A 347 -26.21 0.80 20.78
C ALA A 347 -26.80 1.90 19.91
N ILE A 348 -28.09 2.17 20.03
CA ILE A 348 -28.76 3.26 19.32
C ILE A 348 -29.37 4.18 20.36
N ASP A 349 -29.09 5.48 20.26
CA ASP A 349 -29.68 6.45 21.17
C ASP A 349 -31.07 6.92 20.73
N ALA A 350 -31.74 7.70 21.58
CA ALA A 350 -33.06 8.26 21.31
C ALA A 350 -33.12 9.22 20.10
N LYS A 351 -31.96 9.64 19.56
CA LYS A 351 -31.84 10.49 18.36
C LYS A 351 -31.55 9.67 17.09
N GLY A 352 -31.49 8.34 17.19
CA GLY A 352 -31.20 7.44 16.08
C GLY A 352 -29.73 7.36 15.67
N ARG A 353 -28.80 7.83 16.52
CA ARG A 353 -27.36 7.71 16.28
C ARG A 353 -26.91 6.31 16.68
N VAL A 354 -26.12 5.66 15.83
CA VAL A 354 -25.63 4.29 16.08
C VAL A 354 -24.24 4.37 16.68
N PHE A 355 -24.06 3.85 17.88
CA PHE A 355 -22.79 3.75 18.58
C PHE A 355 -22.24 2.33 18.42
N MET A 356 -20.95 2.20 18.19
CA MET A 356 -20.30 0.92 17.96
C MET A 356 -18.95 0.90 18.69
N SER A 357 -18.72 -0.12 19.53
CA SER A 357 -17.45 -0.31 20.24
C SER A 357 -16.51 -1.22 19.46
N SER A 358 -15.20 -1.02 19.61
CA SER A 358 -14.18 -1.96 19.16
C SER A 358 -13.31 -2.44 20.31
N ASP A 359 -13.31 -3.74 20.56
CA ASP A 359 -12.60 -4.35 21.69
C ASP A 359 -11.08 -4.28 21.54
N THR A 360 -10.57 -4.46 20.31
CA THR A 360 -9.14 -4.40 20.01
C THR A 360 -8.55 -3.00 20.00
N THR A 361 -9.38 -1.96 19.79
CA THR A 361 -8.90 -0.57 19.80
C THR A 361 -9.27 0.19 21.07
N GLY A 362 -10.22 -0.31 21.87
CA GLY A 362 -10.71 0.37 23.08
C GLY A 362 -11.54 1.63 22.81
N GLU A 363 -12.04 1.78 21.58
CA GLU A 363 -12.74 2.99 21.12
C GLU A 363 -14.25 2.77 20.96
N ILE A 364 -15.02 3.86 21.07
CA ILE A 364 -16.45 3.89 20.77
C ILE A 364 -16.69 4.94 19.70
N TYR A 365 -17.26 4.51 18.58
CA TYR A 365 -17.56 5.34 17.42
C TYR A 365 -19.05 5.67 17.37
N VAL A 366 -19.41 6.85 16.85
CA VAL A 366 -20.79 7.20 16.50
C VAL A 366 -20.94 7.28 14.98
N LEU A 367 -21.76 6.39 14.41
CA LEU A 367 -22.17 6.42 13.02
C LEU A 367 -23.41 7.29 12.90
N GLN A 368 -23.31 8.35 12.11
CA GLN A 368 -24.40 9.26 11.80
C GLN A 368 -24.70 9.16 10.32
N ARG A 369 -25.96 8.93 9.95
CA ARG A 369 -26.39 9.15 8.57
C ARG A 369 -26.37 10.66 8.35
N PRO A 370 -25.73 11.17 7.28
CA PRO A 370 -25.94 12.55 6.85
C PRO A 370 -27.44 12.79 6.73
N ALA A 371 -27.92 13.95 7.17
CA ALA A 371 -29.34 14.27 7.04
C ALA A 371 -29.73 14.16 5.56
N ALA A 372 -30.44 13.09 5.20
CA ALA A 372 -31.16 13.06 3.96
C ALA A 372 -32.06 14.29 3.97
N GLN A 373 -31.89 15.18 2.99
CA GLN A 373 -32.91 16.16 2.70
C GLN A 373 -34.21 15.37 2.52
N ARG A 374 -35.11 15.51 3.49
CA ARG A 374 -36.50 15.05 3.36
C ARG A 374 -37.14 15.92 2.29
N GLY A 375 -36.90 15.57 1.02
CA GLY A 375 -37.79 15.90 -0.08
C GLY A 375 -39.01 15.01 0.05
N TYR A 376 -40.17 15.63 0.21
CA TYR A 376 -41.49 15.03 0.30
C TYR A 376 -41.86 14.23 -0.97
N ALA A 377 -42.81 13.31 -0.79
CA ALA A 377 -43.75 12.68 -1.73
C ALA A 377 -43.46 12.76 -3.25
#